data_AF-A0A7Y8JBJ0-F1
#
_entry.id   AF-A0A7Y8JBJ0-F1
#
_cell.length_a   1.000
_cell.length_b   1.000
_cell.length_c   1.000
_cell.angle_alpha   90.00
_cell.angle_beta   90.00
_cell.angle_gamma   90.00
#
_symmetry.space_group_name_H-M   'P 1'
#
loop_
_entity.id
_entity.type
_entity.pdbx_description
1 polymer ?
#
loop_
_entity_poly.entity_id
_entity_poly.type
_entity_poly.pdbx_seq_one_letter_code
_entity_poly.pdbx_strand_id
1 'polypeptide(L)'
;MSIDEASIHQIRRATLLRSERLTPAQSAQEVRHLVFHCADADFTPQLGQCVRILAPGQYGNVHHPRLYLVADAPVERDGGTEFALCVLRHSYIDDFNGERYPGIASHYLCDLPVGATVEFQGPIGYPFAMPDDRKAGILMIGMGTGIAPFRALIRTIYEKFGSWDGKVRLFYGAKTGLDMLYMNDENKDLAQYVYQPTYKAFQAVSPRPALDVPVALDQAIARNAAEVWEMLQAPETHLYLAGVGELWPSVEKALVAAAGSVARWQAVRDRIKSSGRWHEVQY
;
A
#
# COMPACT_ATOMS: atom_id res chain seq x y z
N MET A 1 -13.51 13.50 12.53
CA MET A 1 -13.22 14.94 12.37
C MET A 1 -13.34 15.23 10.88
N SER A 2 -14.28 16.08 10.46
CA SER A 2 -14.44 16.44 9.05
C SER A 2 -13.20 17.18 8.58
N ILE A 3 -12.50 16.66 7.58
CA ILE A 3 -11.40 17.36 6.93
C ILE A 3 -12.03 18.58 6.25
N ASP A 4 -11.54 19.78 6.55
CA ASP A 4 -12.00 21.02 5.90
C ASP A 4 -11.62 20.97 4.41
N GLU A 5 -12.59 21.12 3.52
CA GLU A 5 -12.37 21.09 2.07
C GLU A 5 -11.38 22.17 1.61
N ALA A 6 -11.32 23.31 2.30
CA ALA A 6 -10.36 24.38 1.99
C ALA A 6 -8.91 23.94 2.27
N SER A 7 -8.70 23.14 3.33
CA SER A 7 -7.38 22.63 3.73
C SER A 7 -6.82 21.59 2.76
N ILE A 8 -7.68 20.86 2.05
CA ILE A 8 -7.29 19.82 1.09
C ILE A 8 -6.61 20.44 -0.15
N HIS A 9 -7.04 21.64 -0.55
CA HIS A 9 -6.53 22.33 -1.73
C HIS A 9 -5.35 23.26 -1.44
N GLN A 10 -5.02 23.48 -0.17
CA GLN A 10 -3.85 24.25 0.23
C GLN A 10 -2.57 23.58 -0.29
N ILE A 11 -1.77 24.32 -1.06
CA ILE A 11 -0.46 23.87 -1.50
C ILE A 11 0.51 24.03 -0.33
N ARG A 12 1.08 22.91 0.09
CA ARG A 12 2.07 22.79 1.14
C ARG A 12 3.42 22.40 0.55
N ARG A 13 4.47 22.54 1.36
CA ARG A 13 5.83 22.12 0.99
C ARG A 13 6.36 21.09 1.97
N ALA A 14 7.08 20.12 1.42
CA ALA A 14 7.79 19.13 2.23
C ALA A 14 9.18 18.87 1.68
N THR A 15 10.16 18.75 2.58
CA THR A 15 11.56 18.48 2.24
C THR A 15 11.84 17.00 2.33
N LEU A 16 12.48 16.44 1.30
CA LEU A 16 12.91 15.05 1.27
C LEU A 16 14.08 14.85 2.24
N LEU A 17 13.88 14.06 3.29
CA LEU A 17 14.90 13.74 4.29
C LEU A 17 15.68 12.47 3.93
N ARG A 18 15.01 11.46 3.37
CA ARG A 18 15.62 10.17 3.00
C ARG A 18 15.02 9.62 1.72
N SER A 19 15.88 9.03 0.89
CA SER A 19 15.50 8.28 -0.30
C SER A 19 16.23 6.94 -0.31
N GLU A 20 15.49 5.87 -0.04
CA GLU A 20 16.02 4.51 0.07
C GLU A 20 15.41 3.64 -1.02
N ARG A 21 16.25 2.94 -1.78
CA ARG A 21 15.76 1.97 -2.78
C ARG A 21 15.38 0.68 -2.06
N LEU A 22 14.15 0.21 -2.29
CA LEU A 22 13.58 -1.01 -1.69
C LEU A 22 13.78 -2.26 -2.55
N THR A 23 14.34 -2.10 -3.75
CA THR A 23 14.67 -3.19 -4.65
C THR A 23 16.16 -3.17 -4.95
N PRO A 24 16.80 -4.33 -5.20
CA PRO A 24 18.22 -4.36 -5.54
C PRO A 24 18.54 -3.51 -6.75
N ALA A 25 19.76 -3.00 -6.84
CA ALA A 25 20.21 -2.15 -7.93
C ALA A 25 19.95 -2.77 -9.33
N GLN A 26 20.08 -4.10 -9.41
CA GLN A 26 19.92 -4.90 -10.61
C GLN A 26 18.46 -5.28 -10.92
N SER A 27 17.50 -5.00 -10.01
CA SER A 27 16.08 -5.23 -10.31
C SER A 27 15.64 -4.30 -11.43
N ALA A 28 14.83 -4.82 -12.35
CA ALA A 28 14.19 -4.05 -13.41
C ALA A 28 13.19 -3.02 -12.85
N GLN A 29 12.69 -3.24 -11.63
CA GLN A 29 11.85 -2.29 -10.93
C GLN A 29 12.69 -1.50 -9.95
N GLU A 30 12.57 -0.18 -10.00
CA GLU A 30 13.07 0.72 -8.95
C GLU A 30 11.88 1.15 -8.11
N VAL A 31 11.85 0.69 -6.86
CA VAL A 31 10.87 1.16 -5.88
C VAL A 31 11.64 1.86 -4.77
N ARG A 32 11.15 3.02 -4.33
CA ARG A 32 11.78 3.80 -3.27
C ARG A 32 10.85 4.04 -2.10
N HIS A 33 11.44 4.01 -0.91
CA HIS A 33 10.88 4.56 0.31
C HIS A 33 11.42 5.98 0.48
N LEU A 34 10.53 6.96 0.37
CA LEU A 34 10.87 8.38 0.45
C LEU A 34 10.27 8.97 1.73
N VAL A 35 11.11 9.53 2.60
CA VAL A 35 10.66 10.19 3.84
C VAL A 35 10.75 11.69 3.67
N PHE A 36 9.63 12.37 3.89
CA PHE A 36 9.50 13.82 3.79
C PHE A 36 9.18 14.42 5.15
N HIS A 37 9.58 15.67 5.37
CA HIS A 37 9.16 16.49 6.50
C HIS A 37 8.40 17.72 6.01
N CYS A 38 7.23 17.95 6.58
CA CYS A 38 6.43 19.16 6.37
C CYS A 38 6.43 19.97 7.67
N ALA A 39 6.87 21.23 7.60
CA ALA A 39 6.95 22.12 8.76
C ALA A 39 5.60 22.77 9.13
N ASP A 40 4.55 22.54 8.34
CA ASP A 40 3.23 23.11 8.61
C ASP A 40 2.59 22.38 9.81
N ALA A 41 2.39 23.09 10.92
CA ALA A 41 1.88 22.50 12.16
C ALA A 41 0.44 21.96 12.07
N ASP A 42 -0.33 22.39 11.06
CA ASP A 42 -1.69 21.91 10.80
C ASP A 42 -1.74 20.72 9.83
N PHE A 43 -0.59 20.28 9.29
CA PHE A 43 -0.50 19.05 8.50
C PHE A 43 -0.35 17.84 9.42
N THR A 44 -1.49 17.24 9.78
CA THR A 44 -1.58 16.05 10.64
C THR A 44 -2.20 14.86 9.89
N PRO A 45 -1.46 14.21 8.97
CA PRO A 45 -1.95 13.00 8.31
C PRO A 45 -2.24 11.89 9.32
N GLN A 46 -3.15 11.00 8.94
CA GLN A 46 -3.50 9.79 9.67
C GLN A 46 -3.22 8.56 8.82
N LEU A 47 -3.14 7.41 9.49
CA LEU A 47 -3.03 6.12 8.81
C LEU A 47 -4.17 5.97 7.78
N GLY A 48 -3.80 5.52 6.58
CA GLY A 48 -4.75 5.34 5.50
C GLY A 48 -5.14 6.62 4.77
N GLN A 49 -4.45 7.74 4.98
CA GLN A 49 -4.61 8.94 4.18
C GLN A 49 -3.56 9.04 3.07
N CYS A 50 -3.90 9.81 2.05
CA CYS A 50 -3.02 10.11 0.92
C CYS A 50 -2.54 11.56 0.96
N VAL A 51 -1.45 11.81 0.25
CA VAL A 51 -1.05 13.14 -0.20
C VAL A 51 -1.10 13.20 -1.72
N ARG A 52 -1.44 14.35 -2.27
CA ARG A 52 -1.36 14.62 -3.71
C ARG A 52 -0.08 15.37 -3.99
N ILE A 53 0.93 14.68 -4.53
CA ILE A 53 2.16 15.30 -4.98
C ILE A 53 1.91 16.07 -6.27
N LEU A 54 2.38 17.32 -6.32
CA LEU A 54 2.27 18.21 -7.46
C LEU A 54 3.62 18.22 -8.20
N ALA A 55 3.85 17.20 -9.03
CA ALA A 55 5.06 17.15 -9.87
C ALA A 55 5.03 18.27 -10.93
N PRO A 56 6.19 18.68 -11.50
CA PRO A 56 6.23 19.65 -12.58
C PRO A 56 5.34 19.23 -13.76
N GLY A 57 4.47 20.13 -14.21
CA GLY A 57 3.55 19.88 -15.31
C GLY A 57 4.21 19.88 -16.68
N GLN A 58 3.44 19.46 -17.69
CA GLN A 58 3.82 19.47 -19.10
C GLN A 58 2.64 19.99 -19.95
N TYR A 59 2.94 20.43 -21.18
CA TYR A 59 1.94 20.84 -22.18
C TYR A 59 0.97 21.92 -21.68
N GLY A 60 1.51 22.97 -21.05
CA GLY A 60 0.72 24.11 -20.57
C GLY A 60 0.10 23.91 -19.18
N ASN A 61 0.20 22.72 -18.59
CA ASN A 61 -0.18 22.50 -17.19
C ASN A 61 0.96 22.91 -16.26
N VAL A 62 0.64 23.61 -15.17
CA VAL A 62 1.63 24.00 -14.13
C VAL A 62 2.09 22.78 -13.34
N HIS A 63 1.16 21.91 -12.95
CA HIS A 63 1.43 20.72 -12.15
C HIS A 63 0.88 19.45 -12.82
N HIS A 64 1.48 18.33 -12.47
CA HIS A 64 1.03 16.98 -12.81
C HIS A 64 0.70 16.22 -11.50
N PRO A 65 -0.52 16.38 -10.97
CA PRO A 65 -0.88 15.86 -9.65
C PRO A 65 -1.00 14.33 -9.67
N ARG A 66 -0.40 13.64 -8.70
CA ARG A 66 -0.57 12.19 -8.43
C ARG A 66 -0.81 11.95 -6.94
N LEU A 67 -1.73 11.05 -6.63
CA LEU A 67 -2.01 10.61 -5.26
C LEU A 67 -1.03 9.51 -4.85
N TYR A 68 -0.49 9.63 -3.64
CA TYR A 68 0.33 8.62 -3.01
C TYR A 68 -0.19 8.39 -1.59
N LEU A 69 -0.34 7.13 -1.22
CA LEU A 69 -0.68 6.77 0.15
C LEU A 69 0.51 7.05 1.07
N VAL A 70 0.22 7.58 2.26
CA VAL A 70 1.19 7.68 3.34
C VAL A 70 1.52 6.26 3.84
N ALA A 71 2.78 5.87 3.69
CA ALA A 71 3.29 4.51 3.89
C ALA A 71 3.72 4.18 5.33
N ASP A 72 3.57 5.13 6.26
CA ASP A 72 3.91 5.01 7.67
C ASP A 72 2.94 5.76 8.59
N ALA A 73 2.96 5.42 9.87
CA ALA A 73 2.39 6.27 10.90
C ALA A 73 3.17 7.60 10.94
N PRO A 74 2.51 8.76 10.79
CA PRO A 74 3.21 10.04 10.80
C PRO A 74 3.89 10.30 12.14
N VAL A 75 5.07 10.89 12.09
CA VAL A 75 5.88 11.19 13.28
C VAL A 75 6.02 12.69 13.43
N GLU A 76 5.60 13.22 14.58
CA GLU A 76 5.83 14.62 14.91
C GLU A 76 7.32 14.84 15.22
N ARG A 77 7.94 15.78 14.52
CA ARG A 77 9.34 16.17 14.72
C ARG A 77 9.55 17.64 14.39
N ASP A 78 10.28 18.35 15.25
CA ASP A 78 10.71 19.74 15.04
C ASP A 78 9.56 20.70 14.70
N GLY A 79 8.40 20.51 15.33
CA GLY A 79 7.20 21.34 15.11
C GLY A 79 6.45 21.05 13.80
N GLY A 80 6.85 20.01 13.07
CA GLY A 80 6.19 19.52 11.86
C GLY A 80 5.97 18.01 11.88
N THR A 81 5.63 17.46 10.72
CA THR A 81 5.29 16.05 10.56
C THR A 81 6.14 15.38 9.49
N GLU A 82 6.74 14.24 9.84
CA GLU A 82 7.33 13.31 8.89
C GLU A 82 6.29 12.36 8.32
N PHE A 83 6.35 12.14 7.01
CA PHE A 83 5.53 11.15 6.31
C PHE A 83 6.35 10.43 5.25
N ALA A 84 6.04 9.16 5.01
CA ALA A 84 6.74 8.34 4.03
C ALA A 84 5.87 8.01 2.82
N LEU A 85 6.46 7.88 1.65
CA LEU A 85 5.84 7.40 0.42
C LEU A 85 6.57 6.17 -0.11
N CYS A 86 5.83 5.22 -0.67
CA CYS A 86 6.38 4.07 -1.40
C CYS A 86 6.13 4.28 -2.89
N VAL A 87 7.19 4.56 -3.66
CA VAL A 87 7.08 5.03 -5.05
C VAL A 87 7.77 4.05 -5.99
N LEU A 88 7.00 3.44 -6.90
CA LEU A 88 7.53 2.71 -8.04
C LEU A 88 7.89 3.70 -9.15
N ARG A 89 9.12 3.67 -9.66
CA ARG A 89 9.51 4.35 -10.90
C ARG A 89 8.80 3.67 -12.08
N HIS A 90 7.64 4.20 -12.41
CA HIS A 90 6.77 3.64 -13.44
C HIS A 90 7.09 4.21 -14.83
N SER A 91 7.14 3.35 -15.84
CA SER A 91 7.12 3.71 -17.26
C SER A 91 6.01 2.92 -17.94
N TYR A 92 5.39 3.53 -18.96
CA TYR A 92 4.34 2.89 -19.74
C TYR A 92 4.75 2.79 -21.21
N ILE A 93 4.10 1.90 -21.96
CA ILE A 93 4.20 1.87 -23.42
C ILE A 93 3.01 2.67 -23.95
N ASP A 94 3.27 3.59 -24.87
CA ASP A 94 2.20 4.31 -25.56
C ASP A 94 1.57 3.38 -26.62
N ASP A 95 0.25 3.22 -26.57
CA ASP A 95 -0.46 2.29 -27.45
C ASP A 95 -0.46 2.73 -28.92
N PHE A 96 -0.21 4.01 -29.21
CA PHE A 96 -0.25 4.53 -30.56
C PHE A 96 1.09 4.36 -31.28
N ASN A 97 2.21 4.75 -30.64
CA ASN A 97 3.54 4.68 -31.25
C ASN A 97 4.39 3.48 -30.76
N GLY A 98 3.97 2.78 -29.71
CA GLY A 98 4.68 1.63 -29.15
C GLY A 98 5.95 1.97 -28.36
N GLU A 99 6.23 3.25 -28.14
CA GLU A 99 7.42 3.69 -27.41
C GLU A 99 7.21 3.69 -25.90
N ARG A 100 8.30 3.53 -25.16
CA ARG A 100 8.30 3.56 -23.70
C ARG A 100 8.49 4.98 -23.20
N TYR A 101 7.55 5.46 -22.39
CA TYR A 101 7.59 6.79 -21.77
C TYR A 101 7.74 6.73 -20.25
N PRO A 102 8.55 7.62 -19.64
CA PRO A 102 8.66 7.73 -18.20
C PRO A 102 7.40 8.38 -17.60
N GLY A 103 6.88 7.83 -16.51
CA GLY A 103 5.84 8.47 -15.72
C GLY A 103 6.38 9.73 -15.04
N ILE A 104 5.72 10.86 -15.23
CA ILE A 104 6.22 12.19 -14.81
C ILE A 104 6.44 12.25 -13.29
N ALA A 105 5.40 11.99 -12.48
CA ALA A 105 5.49 12.14 -11.02
C ALA A 105 6.39 11.09 -10.35
N SER A 106 6.37 9.84 -10.82
CA SER A 106 7.20 8.78 -10.25
C SER A 106 8.68 8.98 -10.56
N HIS A 107 9.04 9.42 -11.77
CA HIS A 107 10.43 9.77 -12.09
C HIS A 107 10.87 11.00 -11.31
N TYR A 108 10.04 12.05 -11.28
CA TYR A 108 10.31 13.25 -10.48
C TYR A 108 10.65 12.92 -9.01
N LEU A 109 9.84 12.07 -8.37
CA LEU A 109 10.08 11.66 -6.98
C LEU A 109 11.30 10.75 -6.82
N CYS A 110 11.52 9.80 -7.72
CA CYS A 110 12.65 8.89 -7.62
C CYS A 110 14.01 9.55 -7.94
N ASP A 111 14.01 10.63 -8.71
CA ASP A 111 15.20 11.43 -9.05
C ASP A 111 15.41 12.61 -8.08
N LEU A 112 14.50 12.84 -7.15
CA LEU A 112 14.56 13.95 -6.21
C LEU A 112 15.76 13.77 -5.25
N PRO A 113 16.70 14.73 -5.17
CA PRO A 113 17.81 14.64 -4.24
C PRO A 113 17.36 14.93 -2.80
N VAL A 114 17.99 14.25 -1.84
CA VAL A 114 17.79 14.55 -0.41
C VAL A 114 18.09 16.02 -0.15
N GLY A 115 17.22 16.68 0.62
CA GLY A 115 17.23 18.12 0.89
C GLY A 115 16.38 18.94 -0.08
N ALA A 116 15.92 18.38 -1.21
CA ALA A 116 15.01 19.09 -2.10
C ALA A 116 13.56 19.09 -1.58
N THR A 117 12.79 20.07 -2.05
CA THR A 117 11.41 20.30 -1.62
C THR A 117 10.42 19.94 -2.73
N VAL A 118 9.29 19.36 -2.35
CA VAL A 118 8.14 19.10 -3.21
C VAL A 118 6.95 19.97 -2.82
N GLU A 119 6.09 20.27 -3.78
CA GLU A 119 4.76 20.82 -3.52
C GLU A 119 3.73 19.69 -3.45
N PHE A 120 2.80 19.78 -2.50
CA PHE A 120 1.76 18.77 -2.32
C PHE A 120 0.48 19.36 -1.72
N GLN A 121 -0.58 18.56 -1.76
CA GLN A 121 -1.90 18.84 -1.18
C GLN A 121 -2.34 17.68 -0.28
N GLY A 122 -3.03 18.00 0.83
CA GLY A 122 -3.56 17.02 1.76
C GLY A 122 -3.39 17.40 3.24
N PRO A 123 -3.74 16.48 4.16
CA PRO A 123 -4.05 15.07 3.91
C PRO A 123 -5.41 14.84 3.23
N ILE A 124 -5.53 13.77 2.46
CA ILE A 124 -6.75 13.39 1.73
C ILE A 124 -7.23 12.03 2.25
N GLY A 125 -8.51 11.94 2.62
CA GLY A 125 -9.13 10.68 3.04
C GLY A 125 -9.05 9.62 1.95
N TYR A 126 -8.81 8.37 2.35
CA TYR A 126 -8.73 7.23 1.46
C TYR A 126 -9.35 6.00 2.14
N PRO A 127 -9.96 5.03 1.42
CA PRO A 127 -10.68 3.90 2.01
C PRO A 127 -9.73 2.84 2.58
N PHE A 128 -8.97 3.22 3.62
CA PHE A 128 -8.00 2.38 4.30
C PHE A 128 -8.00 2.66 5.81
N ALA A 129 -9.16 2.55 6.44
CA ALA A 129 -9.30 2.85 7.86
C ALA A 129 -8.92 1.63 8.73
N MET A 130 -8.24 1.87 9.84
CA MET A 130 -7.93 0.85 10.84
C MET A 130 -9.17 0.55 11.70
N PRO A 131 -9.38 -0.70 12.16
CA PRO A 131 -10.46 -1.01 13.10
C PRO A 131 -10.17 -0.43 14.49
N ASP A 132 -11.20 0.02 15.20
CA ASP A 132 -11.05 0.50 16.57
C ASP A 132 -10.91 -0.66 17.59
N ASP A 133 -11.55 -1.80 17.33
CA ASP A 133 -11.47 -2.99 18.20
C ASP A 133 -10.24 -3.84 17.86
N ARG A 134 -9.37 -4.05 18.86
CA ARG A 134 -8.15 -4.87 18.74
C ARG A 134 -8.44 -6.36 18.56
N LYS A 135 -9.67 -6.81 18.77
CA LYS A 135 -10.12 -8.18 18.48
C LYS A 135 -10.47 -8.40 17.02
N ALA A 136 -10.61 -7.33 16.24
CA ALA A 136 -10.93 -7.42 14.82
C ALA A 136 -9.88 -8.25 14.07
N GLY A 137 -10.32 -9.16 13.22
CA GLY A 137 -9.42 -9.82 12.27
C GLY A 137 -8.97 -8.84 11.21
N ILE A 138 -7.71 -8.91 10.78
CA ILE A 138 -7.15 -8.08 9.71
C ILE A 138 -6.60 -9.02 8.63
N LEU A 139 -7.30 -9.10 7.50
CA LEU A 139 -6.87 -9.86 6.34
C LEU A 139 -6.43 -8.88 5.24
N MET A 140 -5.14 -8.85 4.96
CA MET A 140 -4.52 -8.00 3.93
C MET A 140 -4.11 -8.86 2.74
N ILE A 141 -4.49 -8.44 1.53
CA ILE A 141 -4.11 -9.11 0.28
C ILE A 141 -3.66 -8.04 -0.72
N GLY A 142 -2.45 -8.16 -1.25
CA GLY A 142 -1.99 -7.17 -2.23
C GLY A 142 -0.66 -7.48 -2.89
N MET A 143 -0.25 -6.60 -3.79
CA MET A 143 1.00 -6.76 -4.53
C MET A 143 1.71 -5.44 -4.85
N GLY A 144 3.02 -5.52 -5.04
CA GLY A 144 3.87 -4.37 -5.37
C GLY A 144 3.72 -3.22 -4.36
N THR A 145 3.60 -1.98 -4.83
CA THR A 145 3.45 -0.81 -3.94
C THR A 145 2.18 -0.83 -3.08
N GLY A 146 1.24 -1.75 -3.32
CA GLY A 146 0.10 -2.03 -2.43
C GLY A 146 0.50 -2.52 -1.03
N ILE A 147 1.78 -2.86 -0.80
CA ILE A 147 2.31 -3.12 0.54
C ILE A 147 2.32 -1.90 1.46
N ALA A 148 2.39 -0.68 0.90
CA ALA A 148 2.54 0.55 1.66
C ALA A 148 1.44 0.75 2.73
N PRO A 149 0.13 0.61 2.40
CA PRO A 149 -0.92 0.65 3.41
C PRO A 149 -0.76 -0.42 4.49
N PHE A 150 -0.41 -1.64 4.10
CA PHE A 150 -0.28 -2.78 5.01
C PHE A 150 0.88 -2.59 5.97
N ARG A 151 2.01 -2.07 5.47
CA ARG A 151 3.16 -1.73 6.31
C ARG A 151 2.78 -0.69 7.36
N ALA A 152 2.14 0.40 6.95
CA ALA A 152 1.68 1.43 7.88
C ALA A 152 0.74 0.86 8.96
N LEU A 153 -0.17 -0.04 8.58
CA LEU A 153 -1.08 -0.72 9.49
C LEU A 153 -0.35 -1.65 10.47
N ILE A 154 0.54 -2.51 9.97
CA ILE A 154 1.33 -3.46 10.78
C ILE A 154 2.20 -2.72 11.79
N ARG A 155 2.91 -1.67 11.37
CA ARG A 155 3.71 -0.83 12.27
C ARG A 155 2.83 -0.15 13.32
N THR A 156 1.69 0.40 12.93
CA THR A 156 0.76 1.01 13.89
C THR A 156 0.29 0.00 14.94
N ILE A 157 -0.04 -1.21 14.52
CA ILE A 157 -0.45 -2.29 15.42
C ILE A 157 0.66 -2.62 16.43
N TYR A 158 1.88 -2.88 15.97
CA TYR A 158 2.90 -3.46 16.85
C TYR A 158 3.86 -2.45 17.48
N GLU A 159 4.07 -1.28 16.87
CA GLU A 159 4.90 -0.21 17.44
C GLU A 159 4.08 0.74 18.32
N LYS A 160 2.88 1.14 17.87
CA LYS A 160 2.05 2.12 18.61
C LYS A 160 1.13 1.45 19.63
N PHE A 161 0.48 0.34 19.27
CA PHE A 161 -0.42 -0.37 20.20
C PHE A 161 0.25 -1.47 21.01
N GLY A 162 1.44 -1.93 20.58
CA GLY A 162 2.24 -2.97 21.23
C GLY A 162 1.75 -4.39 20.95
N SER A 163 0.44 -4.59 20.79
CA SER A 163 -0.16 -5.89 20.48
C SER A 163 -1.52 -5.77 19.78
N TRP A 164 -1.95 -6.88 19.20
CA TRP A 164 -3.28 -7.08 18.62
C TRP A 164 -3.84 -8.42 19.09
N ASP A 165 -5.15 -8.48 19.35
CA ASP A 165 -5.80 -9.71 19.85
C ASP A 165 -6.37 -10.55 18.70
N GLY A 166 -6.85 -9.89 17.65
CA GLY A 166 -7.35 -10.55 16.44
C GLY A 166 -6.26 -11.14 15.56
N LYS A 167 -6.63 -12.00 14.60
CA LYS A 167 -5.67 -12.53 13.61
C LYS A 167 -5.25 -11.42 12.63
N VAL A 168 -3.95 -11.18 12.48
CA VAL A 168 -3.38 -10.32 11.43
C VAL A 168 -2.72 -11.20 10.37
N ARG A 169 -3.24 -11.20 9.15
CA ARG A 169 -2.74 -12.00 8.02
C ARG A 169 -2.41 -11.11 6.85
N LEU A 170 -1.20 -11.28 6.31
CA LEU A 170 -0.75 -10.60 5.09
C LEU A 170 -0.52 -11.65 4.00
N PHE A 171 -1.23 -11.54 2.89
CA PHE A 171 -0.94 -12.24 1.64
C PHE A 171 -0.33 -11.24 0.67
N TYR A 172 0.98 -11.33 0.46
CA TYR A 172 1.71 -10.35 -0.33
C TYR A 172 2.37 -10.98 -1.55
N GLY A 173 2.07 -10.40 -2.71
CA GLY A 173 2.58 -10.81 -4.01
C GLY A 173 3.66 -9.88 -4.56
N ALA A 174 4.69 -10.45 -5.17
CA ALA A 174 5.68 -9.70 -5.93
C ALA A 174 6.13 -10.48 -7.17
N LYS A 175 6.70 -9.82 -8.18
CA LYS A 175 7.15 -10.52 -9.41
C LYS A 175 8.23 -11.53 -9.08
N THR A 176 9.24 -11.12 -8.30
CA THR A 176 10.31 -11.98 -7.79
C THR A 176 10.49 -11.81 -6.28
N GLY A 177 11.30 -12.66 -5.65
CA GLY A 177 11.69 -12.48 -4.25
C GLY A 177 12.47 -11.18 -3.99
N LEU A 178 13.16 -10.66 -5.00
CA LEU A 178 13.86 -9.37 -4.92
C LEU A 178 12.88 -8.19 -4.87
N ASP A 179 11.68 -8.37 -5.41
CA ASP A 179 10.63 -7.34 -5.44
C ASP A 179 9.70 -7.42 -4.21
N MET A 180 10.03 -8.27 -3.23
CA MET A 180 9.33 -8.38 -1.94
C MET A 180 9.65 -7.18 -1.04
N LEU A 181 9.12 -6.02 -1.41
CA LEU A 181 9.28 -4.76 -0.68
C LEU A 181 9.08 -4.93 0.83
N TYR A 182 10.05 -4.42 1.62
CA TYR A 182 10.08 -4.51 3.09
C TYR A 182 10.22 -5.94 3.67
N MET A 183 10.43 -6.93 2.82
CA MET A 183 10.63 -8.35 3.17
C MET A 183 11.77 -8.98 2.36
N ASN A 184 12.70 -8.16 1.84
CA ASN A 184 13.84 -8.60 1.04
C ASN A 184 15.16 -8.17 1.70
N ASP A 185 16.29 -8.42 1.05
CA ASP A 185 17.59 -8.09 1.64
C ASP A 185 17.91 -6.59 1.69
N GLU A 186 17.26 -5.78 0.84
CA GLU A 186 17.41 -4.32 0.87
C GLU A 186 16.72 -3.70 2.07
N ASN A 187 15.53 -4.20 2.41
CA ASN A 187 14.76 -3.73 3.54
C ASN A 187 13.94 -4.87 4.16
N LYS A 188 14.17 -5.13 5.46
CA LYS A 188 13.56 -6.21 6.24
C LYS A 188 12.56 -5.72 7.28
N ASP A 189 11.99 -4.53 7.09
CA ASP A 189 11.14 -3.89 8.11
C ASP A 189 9.96 -4.78 8.55
N LEU A 190 9.34 -5.54 7.65
CA LEU A 190 8.23 -6.44 8.04
C LEU A 190 8.69 -7.75 8.68
N ALA A 191 9.96 -8.11 8.54
CA ALA A 191 10.51 -9.31 9.17
C ALA A 191 10.56 -9.20 10.70
N GLN A 192 10.62 -7.99 11.25
CA GLN A 192 10.64 -7.77 12.71
C GLN A 192 9.35 -8.21 13.41
N TYR A 193 8.24 -8.33 12.67
CA TYR A 193 6.94 -8.69 13.21
C TYR A 193 6.65 -10.19 13.16
N VAL A 194 7.53 -11.01 12.57
CA VAL A 194 7.31 -12.47 12.41
C VAL A 194 7.11 -13.19 13.74
N TYR A 195 7.66 -12.66 14.83
CA TYR A 195 7.50 -13.22 16.18
C TYR A 195 6.26 -12.72 16.92
N GLN A 196 5.48 -11.81 16.33
CA GLN A 196 4.24 -11.34 16.93
C GLN A 196 3.20 -12.48 16.91
N PRO A 197 2.58 -12.84 18.05
CA PRO A 197 1.72 -14.03 18.15
C PRO A 197 0.55 -14.04 17.16
N THR A 198 0.04 -12.86 16.83
CA THR A 198 -1.13 -12.70 15.96
C THR A 198 -0.78 -12.43 14.50
N TYR A 199 0.49 -12.24 14.14
CA TYR A 199 0.92 -11.94 12.77
C TYR A 199 1.33 -13.18 11.99
N LYS A 200 0.89 -13.30 10.74
CA LYS A 200 1.49 -14.19 9.75
C LYS A 200 1.52 -13.51 8.38
N ALA A 201 2.63 -13.69 7.66
CA ALA A 201 2.78 -13.26 6.28
C ALA A 201 2.93 -14.48 5.36
N PHE A 202 2.24 -14.44 4.23
CA PHE A 202 2.28 -15.42 3.16
C PHE A 202 2.76 -14.72 1.90
N GLN A 203 3.91 -15.16 1.43
CA GLN A 203 4.57 -14.60 0.26
C GLN A 203 4.19 -15.39 -0.99
N ALA A 204 3.89 -14.68 -2.07
CA ALA A 204 3.67 -15.25 -3.39
C ALA A 204 4.58 -14.57 -4.42
N VAL A 205 5.26 -15.38 -5.23
CA VAL A 205 6.06 -14.91 -6.37
C VAL A 205 5.50 -15.43 -7.67
N SER A 206 5.90 -14.84 -8.79
CA SER A 206 5.70 -15.50 -10.09
C SER A 206 6.50 -16.81 -10.12
N PRO A 207 5.92 -17.93 -10.57
CA PRO A 207 6.66 -19.18 -10.74
C PRO A 207 7.64 -19.11 -11.92
N ARG A 208 7.39 -18.22 -12.90
CA ARG A 208 8.22 -18.03 -14.10
C ARG A 208 8.23 -16.54 -14.48
N PRO A 209 8.91 -15.67 -13.70
CA PRO A 209 8.87 -14.22 -13.88
C PRO A 209 9.45 -13.77 -15.22
N ALA A 210 10.39 -14.53 -15.79
CA ALA A 210 10.99 -14.24 -17.10
C ALA A 210 10.03 -14.52 -18.29
N LEU A 211 8.93 -15.25 -18.05
CA LEU A 211 7.88 -15.52 -19.05
C LEU A 211 6.59 -14.74 -18.74
N ASP A 212 6.69 -13.70 -17.89
CA ASP A 212 5.57 -12.88 -17.42
C ASP A 212 4.38 -13.69 -16.89
N VAL A 213 4.65 -14.87 -16.32
CA VAL A 213 3.60 -15.63 -15.65
C VAL A 213 3.13 -14.82 -14.42
N PRO A 214 1.82 -14.67 -14.19
CA PRO A 214 1.31 -13.89 -13.07
C PRO A 214 1.83 -14.37 -11.70
N VAL A 215 1.82 -13.46 -10.74
CA VAL A 215 2.14 -13.77 -9.35
C VAL A 215 1.13 -14.78 -8.80
N ALA A 216 1.61 -15.86 -8.19
CA ALA A 216 0.78 -16.98 -7.72
C ALA A 216 0.08 -16.70 -6.37
N LEU A 217 -0.55 -15.52 -6.23
CA LEU A 217 -1.23 -15.13 -4.99
C LEU A 217 -2.49 -15.97 -4.75
N ASP A 218 -3.16 -16.40 -5.82
CA ASP A 218 -4.25 -17.38 -5.78
C ASP A 218 -3.81 -18.70 -5.13
N GLN A 219 -2.62 -19.20 -5.45
CA GLN A 219 -2.08 -20.41 -4.85
C GLN A 219 -1.75 -20.22 -3.37
N ALA A 220 -1.22 -19.05 -2.98
CA ALA A 220 -0.97 -18.74 -1.58
C ALA A 220 -2.27 -18.71 -0.77
N ILE A 221 -3.32 -18.08 -1.30
CA ILE A 221 -4.67 -18.08 -0.71
C ILE A 221 -5.22 -19.51 -0.64
N ALA A 222 -5.14 -20.29 -1.72
CA ALA A 222 -5.66 -21.65 -1.80
C ALA A 222 -5.00 -22.59 -0.78
N ARG A 223 -3.69 -22.51 -0.57
CA ARG A 223 -2.97 -23.29 0.45
C ARG A 223 -3.42 -22.98 1.87
N ASN A 224 -3.97 -21.78 2.09
CA ASN A 224 -4.45 -21.31 3.39
C ASN A 224 -5.98 -21.09 3.40
N ALA A 225 -6.70 -21.74 2.47
CA ALA A 225 -8.12 -21.44 2.20
C ALA A 225 -9.01 -21.59 3.45
N ALA A 226 -8.73 -22.58 4.31
CA ALA A 226 -9.50 -22.79 5.53
C ALA A 226 -9.38 -21.59 6.50
N GLU A 227 -8.16 -21.09 6.73
CA GLU A 227 -7.92 -19.93 7.60
C GLU A 227 -8.48 -18.64 6.98
N VAL A 228 -8.30 -18.45 5.67
CA VAL A 228 -8.87 -17.32 4.94
C VAL A 228 -10.39 -17.31 5.05
N TRP A 229 -11.03 -18.46 4.80
CA TRP A 229 -12.48 -18.58 4.86
C TRP A 229 -13.03 -18.43 6.29
N GLU A 230 -12.33 -18.94 7.30
CA GLU A 230 -12.66 -18.71 8.71
C GLU A 230 -12.65 -17.21 9.03
N MET A 231 -11.59 -16.50 8.65
CA MET A 231 -11.47 -15.06 8.87
C MET A 231 -12.58 -14.27 8.17
N LEU A 232 -12.86 -14.55 6.90
CA LEU A 232 -13.90 -13.86 6.13
C LEU A 232 -15.31 -14.09 6.71
N GLN A 233 -15.54 -15.24 7.34
CA GLN A 233 -16.81 -15.53 8.00
C GLN A 233 -16.98 -14.77 9.32
N ALA A 234 -15.88 -14.46 10.02
CA ALA A 234 -15.94 -13.77 11.30
C ALA A 234 -16.55 -12.35 11.19
N PRO A 235 -17.43 -11.96 12.13
CA PRO A 235 -18.20 -10.73 12.04
C PRO A 235 -17.35 -9.47 12.22
N GLU A 236 -16.19 -9.57 12.87
CA GLU A 236 -15.29 -8.44 13.15
C GLU A 236 -14.08 -8.38 12.21
N THR A 237 -13.97 -9.27 11.21
CA THR A 237 -12.81 -9.25 10.30
C THR A 237 -12.93 -8.14 9.26
N HIS A 238 -11.87 -7.36 9.10
CA HIS A 238 -11.67 -6.40 8.03
C HIS A 238 -10.84 -7.03 6.90
N LEU A 239 -11.27 -6.80 5.66
CA LEU A 239 -10.56 -7.20 4.46
C LEU A 239 -9.97 -5.97 3.79
N TYR A 240 -8.65 -6.01 3.61
CA TYR A 240 -7.87 -4.96 2.97
C TYR A 240 -7.25 -5.47 1.68
N LEU A 241 -7.53 -4.78 0.59
CA LEU A 241 -7.08 -5.09 -0.76
C LEU A 241 -6.26 -3.90 -1.29
N ALA A 242 -5.01 -4.13 -1.71
CA ALA A 242 -4.21 -3.07 -2.30
C ALA A 242 -3.27 -3.55 -3.41
N GLY A 243 -3.25 -2.85 -4.55
CA GLY A 243 -2.33 -3.15 -5.65
C GLY A 243 -2.92 -2.90 -7.03
N VAL A 244 -2.23 -3.42 -8.05
CA VAL A 244 -2.64 -3.23 -9.46
C VAL A 244 -3.89 -4.03 -9.82
N GLY A 245 -4.70 -3.46 -10.70
CA GLY A 245 -5.97 -4.03 -11.18
C GLY A 245 -5.90 -5.49 -11.68
N GLU A 246 -4.79 -5.87 -12.29
CA GLU A 246 -4.58 -7.20 -12.89
C GLU A 246 -4.59 -8.36 -11.88
N LEU A 247 -4.41 -8.06 -10.59
CA LEU A 247 -4.39 -9.07 -9.52
C LEU A 247 -5.79 -9.63 -9.22
N TRP A 248 -6.82 -8.79 -9.34
CA TRP A 248 -8.12 -9.05 -8.72
C TRP A 248 -8.86 -10.27 -9.27
N PRO A 249 -8.84 -10.57 -10.59
CA PRO A 249 -9.47 -11.78 -11.10
C PRO A 249 -8.92 -13.05 -10.46
N SER A 250 -7.61 -13.10 -10.19
CA SER A 250 -6.94 -14.26 -9.58
C SER A 250 -7.30 -14.40 -8.10
N VAL A 251 -7.31 -13.29 -7.36
CA VAL A 251 -7.71 -13.25 -5.95
C VAL A 251 -9.19 -13.62 -5.78
N GLU A 252 -10.08 -13.02 -6.58
CA GLU A 252 -11.53 -13.31 -6.55
C GLU A 252 -11.78 -14.81 -6.81
N LYS A 253 -11.11 -15.40 -7.80
CA LYS A 253 -11.20 -16.84 -8.07
C LYS A 253 -10.79 -17.68 -6.87
N ALA A 254 -9.70 -17.33 -6.18
CA ALA A 254 -9.23 -18.05 -5.00
C ALA A 254 -10.19 -17.89 -3.80
N LEU A 255 -10.78 -16.71 -3.61
CA LEU A 255 -11.77 -16.45 -2.57
C LEU A 255 -13.08 -17.22 -2.81
N VAL A 256 -13.55 -17.29 -4.07
CA VAL A 256 -14.69 -18.13 -4.47
C VAL A 256 -14.40 -19.60 -4.18
N ALA A 257 -13.20 -20.09 -4.50
CA ALA A 257 -12.79 -21.46 -4.21
C ALA A 257 -12.75 -21.74 -2.70
N ALA A 258 -12.21 -20.81 -1.90
CA ALA A 258 -12.19 -20.92 -0.44
C ALA A 258 -13.61 -20.95 0.17
N ALA A 259 -14.56 -20.19 -0.40
CA ALA A 259 -15.96 -20.20 -0.01
C ALA A 259 -16.70 -21.49 -0.42
N GLY A 260 -16.18 -22.22 -1.41
CA GLY A 260 -16.79 -23.42 -2.00
C GLY A 260 -17.93 -23.13 -2.99
N SER A 261 -18.37 -21.88 -3.14
CA SER A 261 -19.28 -21.46 -4.23
C SER A 261 -19.30 -19.95 -4.40
N VAL A 262 -19.68 -19.51 -5.61
CA VAL A 262 -19.85 -18.07 -5.93
C VAL A 262 -20.90 -17.42 -5.02
N ALA A 263 -22.03 -18.09 -4.79
CA ALA A 263 -23.10 -17.55 -3.96
C ALA A 263 -22.69 -17.33 -2.50
N ARG A 264 -21.91 -18.26 -1.92
CA ARG A 264 -21.39 -18.11 -0.54
C ARG A 264 -20.40 -16.97 -0.44
N TRP A 265 -19.51 -16.85 -1.42
CA TRP A 265 -18.57 -15.73 -1.47
C TRP A 265 -19.30 -14.38 -1.59
N GLN A 266 -20.25 -14.27 -2.52
CA GLN A 266 -21.04 -13.05 -2.71
C GLN A 266 -21.76 -12.63 -1.43
N ALA A 267 -22.43 -13.56 -0.74
CA ALA A 267 -23.12 -13.26 0.52
C ALA A 267 -22.15 -12.73 1.60
N VAL A 268 -20.96 -13.32 1.74
CA VAL A 268 -19.95 -12.84 2.71
C VAL A 268 -19.35 -11.51 2.29
N ARG A 269 -19.03 -11.35 1.00
CA ARG A 269 -18.49 -10.10 0.44
C ARG A 269 -19.45 -8.94 0.65
N ASP A 270 -20.72 -9.12 0.32
CA ASP A 270 -21.74 -8.08 0.42
C ASP A 270 -21.97 -7.69 1.89
N ARG A 271 -21.90 -8.66 2.81
CA ARG A 271 -21.93 -8.42 4.26
C ARG A 271 -20.71 -7.64 4.76
N ILE A 272 -19.50 -7.98 4.31
CA ILE A 272 -18.28 -7.25 4.69
C ILE A 272 -18.36 -5.80 4.16
N LYS A 273 -18.84 -5.61 2.93
CA LYS A 273 -19.05 -4.28 2.33
C LYS A 273 -20.09 -3.46 3.09
N SER A 274 -21.26 -4.02 3.36
CA SER A 274 -22.36 -3.31 4.04
C SER A 274 -22.04 -2.94 5.49
N SER A 275 -21.07 -3.62 6.12
CA SER A 275 -20.59 -3.32 7.47
C SER A 275 -19.35 -2.42 7.50
N GLY A 276 -18.91 -1.86 6.36
CA GLY A 276 -17.76 -0.95 6.31
C GLY A 276 -16.41 -1.62 6.57
N ARG A 277 -16.33 -2.94 6.44
CA ARG A 277 -15.13 -3.76 6.71
C ARG A 277 -14.35 -4.12 5.43
N TRP A 278 -14.79 -3.63 4.28
CA TRP A 278 -14.14 -3.78 2.98
C TRP A 278 -13.33 -2.53 2.67
N HIS A 279 -12.01 -2.68 2.55
CA HIS A 279 -11.07 -1.60 2.29
C HIS A 279 -10.29 -1.95 1.02
N GLU A 280 -10.32 -1.07 0.03
CA GLU A 280 -9.81 -1.40 -1.31
C GLU A 280 -9.12 -0.22 -1.96
N VAL A 281 -7.91 -0.49 -2.45
CA VAL A 281 -6.97 0.45 -3.04
C VAL A 281 -6.51 -0.14 -4.36
N GLN A 282 -7.22 0.20 -5.44
CA GLN A 282 -6.83 -0.20 -6.79
C GLN A 282 -6.29 1.01 -7.56
N TYR A 283 -5.24 0.77 -8.34
CA TYR A 283 -4.65 1.75 -9.25
C TYR A 283 -4.06 1.05 -10.47
#